data_AF-A0AAW4BIF7-F1
#
_entry.id   AF-A0AAW4BIF7-F1
#
_cell.length_a   1.000
_cell.length_b   1.000
_cell.length_c   1.000
_cell.angle_alpha   90.00
_cell.angle_beta   90.00
_cell.angle_gamma   90.00
#
_symmetry.space_group_name_H-M   'P 1'
#
loop_
_entity.id
_entity.type
_entity.pdbx_description
1 polymer ?
#
loop_
_entity_poly.entity_id
_entity_poly.type
_entity_poly.pdbx_seq_one_letter_code
_entity_poly.pdbx_strand_id
1 'polypeptide(L)' 'MDKQAAEQLLKTAIGHEGAQFRDGQWEAIDALVNLNQKLLVVQRTG' A
#
# COMPACT_ATOMS: atom_id res chain seq x y z
N MET A 1 2.88 10.93 -2.54
CA MET A 1 2.00 10.18 -3.47
C MET A 1 0.68 9.91 -2.76
N ASP A 2 -0.44 10.24 -3.38
CA ASP A 2 -1.77 10.09 -2.77
C ASP A 2 -2.31 8.65 -2.89
N LYS A 3 -3.14 8.24 -1.92
CA LYS A 3 -3.70 6.87 -1.82
C LYS A 3 -4.42 6.43 -3.10
N GLN A 4 -5.21 7.32 -3.71
CA GLN A 4 -5.96 7.01 -4.93
C GLN A 4 -5.05 6.71 -6.12
N ALA A 5 -3.95 7.45 -6.28
CA ALA A 5 -2.98 7.20 -7.35
C ALA A 5 -2.28 5.85 -7.15
N ALA A 6 -1.94 5.53 -5.90
CA ALA A 6 -1.34 4.24 -5.56
C ALA A 6 -2.32 3.06 -5.76
N GLU A 7 -3.61 3.25 -5.52
CA GLU A 7 -4.62 2.22 -5.80
C GLU A 7 -4.76 1.94 -7.30
N GLN A 8 -4.65 2.97 -8.15
CA GLN A 8 -4.63 2.76 -9.61
C GLN A 8 -3.41 1.94 -10.05
N LEU A 9 -2.24 2.22 -9.46
CA LEU A 9 -1.03 1.43 -9.69
C LEU A 9 -1.20 0.00 -9.19
N LEU A 10 -1.81 -0.19 -8.01
CA LEU A 10 -2.11 -1.50 -7.46
C LEU A 10 -2.98 -2.31 -8.43
N LYS A 11 -4.12 -1.75 -8.84
CA LYS A 11 -5.05 -2.40 -9.79
C LYS A 11 -4.36 -2.79 -11.09
N THR A 12 -3.48 -1.94 -11.60
CA THR A 12 -2.70 -2.20 -12.81
C THR A 12 -1.68 -3.32 -12.58
N ALA A 13 -0.98 -3.32 -11.44
CA ALA A 13 0.07 -4.28 -11.13
C ALA A 13 -0.47 -5.70 -10.88
N ILE A 14 -1.65 -5.84 -10.25
CA ILE A 14 -2.28 -7.15 -10.00
C ILE A 14 -3.30 -7.53 -11.08
N GLY A 15 -3.60 -6.65 -12.03
CA GLY A 15 -4.59 -6.89 -13.10
C GLY A 15 -6.03 -7.07 -12.59
N HIS A 16 -6.37 -6.50 -11.43
CA HIS A 16 -7.68 -6.65 -10.82
C HIS A 16 -8.25 -5.30 -10.38
N GLU A 17 -9.38 -4.89 -10.98
CA GLU A 17 -10.01 -3.57 -10.73
C GLU A 17 -10.62 -3.39 -9.32
N GLY A 18 -10.90 -4.50 -8.62
CA GLY A 18 -11.37 -4.53 -7.24
C GLY A 18 -10.23 -4.58 -6.23
N ALA A 19 -8.96 -4.56 -6.66
CA ALA A 19 -7.84 -4.49 -5.74
C ALA A 19 -7.86 -3.18 -4.95
N GLN A 20 -7.76 -3.30 -3.64
CA GLN A 20 -7.71 -2.21 -2.67
C GLN A 20 -6.64 -2.52 -1.62
N PHE A 21 -6.05 -1.49 -1.04
CA PHE A 21 -5.16 -1.66 0.09
C PHE A 21 -5.96 -2.10 1.31
N ARG A 22 -5.47 -3.14 2.00
CA ARG A 22 -6.02 -3.57 3.28
C ARG A 22 -5.60 -2.60 4.38
N ASP A 23 -6.32 -2.60 5.50
CA ASP A 23 -6.01 -1.76 6.64
C ASP A 23 -4.54 -1.91 7.08
N GLY A 24 -3.84 -0.78 7.20
CA GLY A 24 -2.42 -0.71 7.57
C GLY A 24 -1.43 -0.88 6.42
N GLN A 25 -1.85 -1.34 5.24
CA GLN A 25 -0.93 -1.48 4.09
C GLN A 25 -0.57 -0.13 3.48
N TRP A 26 -1.56 0.76 3.34
CA TRP A 26 -1.32 2.08 2.78
C TRP A 26 -0.44 2.92 3.71
N GLU A 27 -0.74 2.90 5.02
CA GLU A 27 0.02 3.62 6.04
C GLU A 27 1.50 3.19 6.05
N ALA A 28 1.75 1.90 5.84
CA ALA A 28 3.12 1.39 5.73
C ALA A 28 3.83 1.89 4.46
N ILE A 29 3.14 1.86 3.31
CA ILE A 29 3.68 2.34 2.04
C ILE A 29 3.93 3.85 2.10
N ASP A 30 3.01 4.63 2.68
CA ASP A 30 3.12 6.07 2.84
C ASP A 30 4.33 6.44 3.71
N ALA A 31 4.49 5.78 4.86
CA ALA A 31 5.64 6.01 5.74
C ALA A 31 6.99 5.64 5.09
N LEU A 32 7.02 4.59 4.27
CA LEU A 32 8.24 4.17 3.57
C LEU A 32 8.56 5.06 2.37
N VAL A 33 7.58 5.32 1.50
CA VAL A 33 7.79 5.97 0.20
C VAL A 33 7.77 7.50 0.33
N ASN A 34 6.82 8.05 1.08
CA ASN A 34 6.68 9.51 1.19
C ASN A 34 7.52 10.08 2.35
N LEU A 35 7.69 9.33 3.46
CA LEU A 35 8.41 9.81 4.65
C LEU A 35 9.86 9.28 4.77
N ASN A 36 10.27 8.30 3.95
CA ASN A 36 11.60 7.65 4.04
C ASN A 36 11.93 7.12 5.44
N GLN A 37 10.93 6.68 6.20
CA GLN A 37 11.10 6.21 7.58
C GLN A 37 11.30 4.69 7.64
N LYS A 38 12.05 4.22 8.64
CA LYS A 38 12.16 2.78 8.95
C LYS A 38 10.91 2.34 9.71
N LEU A 39 10.20 1.35 9.18
CA LEU A 39 8.96 0.82 9.77
C LEU A 39 9.08 -0.69 10.03
N LEU A 40 8.59 -1.14 11.20
CA LEU A 40 8.41 -2.56 11.51
C LEU A 40 6.94 -2.93 11.28
N VAL A 41 6.66 -3.74 10.27
CA VAL A 41 5.32 -4.22 9.95
C VAL A 41 5.14 -5.63 10.51
N VAL A 42 4.11 -5.82 11.35
CA VAL A 42 3.71 -7.15 11.84
C VAL A 42 2.34 -7.48 11.27
N GLN A 43 2.28 -8.39 10.31
CA GLN A 43 1.05 -8.97 9.79
C GLN A 43 1.05 -10.48 9.99
N ARG A 44 -0.13 -11.05 10.28
CA ARG A 44 -0.33 -12.49 10.23
C ARG A 44 -0.15 -12.95 8.78
N THR A 45 0.69 -13.95 8.54
CA THR A 45 0.82 -14.56 7.21
C THR A 45 -0.50 -15.25 6.85
N GLY A 46 -1.06 -14.89 5.70
CA GLY A 46 -2.31 -15.42 5.17
C GLY A 46 -2.44 -15.10 3.69
#